data_AF-A0A1Q9VMU0-F1
#
_entry.id   AF-A0A1Q9VMU0-F1
#
_cell.length_a   1.000
_cell.length_b   1.000
_cell.length_c   1.000
_cell.angle_alpha   90.00
_cell.angle_beta   90.00
_cell.angle_gamma   90.00
#
_symmetry.space_group_name_H-M   'P 1'
#
loop_
_entity.id
_entity.type
_entity.pdbx_description
1 polymer ?
#
loop_
_entity_poly.entity_id
_entity_poly.type
_entity_poly.pdbx_seq_one_letter_code
_entity_poly.pdbx_strand_id
1 'polypeptide(L)' 'MTLTVDETAGALGVSEKTVVRRIQDGTLPAYRFGGGGRGYLIRLEDISAALVPVPTAAMFRQVPA' A
#
# COMPACT_ATOMS: atom_id res chain seq x y z
N MET A 1 4.98 6.94 11.57
CA MET A 1 5.40 5.63 12.16
C MET A 1 5.86 4.75 11.00
N THR A 2 6.94 3.97 11.15
CA THR A 2 7.46 3.10 10.07
C THR A 2 7.18 1.63 10.35
N LEU A 3 6.75 0.90 9.33
CA LEU A 3 6.45 -0.52 9.33
C LEU A 3 7.43 -1.28 8.44
N THR A 4 7.68 -2.53 8.76
CA THR A 4 8.35 -3.50 7.90
C THR A 4 7.41 -4.03 6.80
N VAL A 5 7.94 -4.84 5.89
CA VAL A 5 7.15 -5.48 4.81
C VAL A 5 6.05 -6.39 5.37
N ASP A 6 6.37 -7.19 6.40
CA ASP A 6 5.41 -8.10 7.05
C ASP A 6 4.29 -7.33 7.75
N GLU A 7 4.63 -6.33 8.56
CA GLU A 7 3.63 -5.48 9.23
C GLU A 7 2.74 -4.74 8.22
N THR A 8 3.31 -4.28 7.11
CA THR A 8 2.57 -3.65 6.02
C THR A 8 1.63 -4.64 5.33
N ALA A 9 2.08 -5.88 5.11
CA ALA A 9 1.29 -6.95 4.53
C ALA A 9 0.09 -7.29 5.44
N GLY A 10 0.32 -7.39 6.75
CA GLY A 10 -0.72 -7.56 7.76
C GLY A 10 -1.72 -6.40 7.79
N ALA A 11 -1.25 -5.16 7.74
CA ALA A 11 -2.10 -3.97 7.75
C ALA A 11 -2.99 -3.85 6.50
N LEU A 12 -2.48 -4.27 5.34
CA LEU A 12 -3.20 -4.21 4.06
C LEU A 12 -4.02 -5.46 3.76
N GLY A 13 -3.85 -6.55 4.53
CA GLY A 13 -4.48 -7.84 4.25
C GLY A 13 -4.01 -8.50 2.94
N VAL A 14 -2.75 -8.28 2.56
CA VAL A 14 -2.15 -8.82 1.32
C VAL A 14 -0.89 -9.63 1.64
N SER A 15 -0.33 -10.33 0.65
CA SER A 15 0.95 -11.02 0.82
C SER A 15 2.14 -10.06 0.82
N GLU A 16 3.22 -10.40 1.53
CA GLU A 16 4.51 -9.68 1.47
C GLU A 16 4.99 -9.51 0.03
N LYS A 17 4.80 -10.53 -0.82
CA LYS A 17 5.13 -10.47 -2.25
C LYS A 17 4.38 -9.35 -2.98
N THR A 18 3.13 -9.09 -2.61
CA THR A 18 2.35 -7.98 -3.16
C THR A 18 2.90 -6.64 -2.73
N VAL A 19 3.29 -6.52 -1.44
CA VAL A 19 3.93 -5.30 -0.92
C VAL A 19 5.24 -5.03 -1.66
N VAL A 20 6.13 -6.02 -1.78
CA VAL A 20 7.40 -5.88 -2.52
C VAL A 20 7.16 -5.53 -3.98
N ARG A 21 6.16 -6.13 -4.63
CA ARG A 21 5.79 -5.79 -6.01
C ARG A 21 5.36 -4.33 -6.14
N ARG A 22 4.52 -3.84 -5.22
CA ARG A 22 4.10 -2.43 -5.16
C ARG A 22 5.24 -1.45 -4.90
N ILE A 23 6.25 -1.88 -4.15
CA ILE A 23 7.47 -1.09 -3.96
C ILE A 23 8.27 -1.03 -5.27
N GLN A 24 8.42 -2.17 -5.95
CA GLN A 24 9.18 -2.28 -7.20
C GLN A 24 8.52 -1.55 -8.38
N ASP A 25 7.18 -1.57 -8.46
CA ASP A 25 6.43 -0.85 -9.50
C ASP A 25 6.23 0.64 -9.17
N GLY A 26 6.69 1.09 -7.99
CA GLY A 26 6.65 2.49 -7.56
C GLY A 26 5.31 2.97 -7.05
N THR A 27 4.32 2.08 -6.90
CA THR A 27 2.99 2.44 -6.37
C THR A 27 2.94 2.54 -4.84
N LEU A 28 3.96 2.06 -4.13
CA LEU A 28 4.11 2.21 -2.69
C LEU A 28 5.51 2.74 -2.35
N PRO A 29 5.64 3.95 -1.75
CA PRO A 29 6.91 4.47 -1.28
C PRO A 29 7.52 3.58 -0.19
N ALA A 30 8.81 3.28 -0.32
CA ALA A 30 9.57 2.57 0.69
C ALA A 30 10.96 3.16 0.87
N TYR A 31 11.46 3.04 2.09
CA TYR A 31 12.74 3.55 2.55
C TYR A 31 13.62 2.38 2.97
N ARG A 32 14.93 2.58 2.97
CA ARG A 32 15.88 1.61 3.53
C ARG A 32 16.60 2.25 4.70
N PHE A 33 16.91 1.43 5.70
CA PHE A 33 17.83 1.85 6.76
C PHE A 33 19.25 1.93 6.17
N GLY A 34 19.92 3.07 6.37
CA GLY A 34 21.13 3.45 5.61
C GLY A 34 22.24 2.40 5.53
N GLY A 35 23.02 2.45 4.44
CA GLY A 35 24.35 1.82 4.28
C GLY A 35 24.43 0.29 4.21
N GLY A 36 23.46 -0.46 4.75
CA GLY A 36 23.56 -1.94 4.80
C GLY A 36 22.28 -2.70 5.17
N GLY A 37 21.17 -2.00 5.43
CA GLY A 37 19.89 -2.64 5.72
C GLY A 37 19.28 -3.33 4.50
N ARG A 38 18.95 -4.62 4.62
CA ARG A 38 18.30 -5.40 3.55
C ARG A 38 16.77 -5.21 3.49
N GLY A 39 16.15 -4.71 4.55
CA GLY A 39 14.70 -4.56 4.67
C GLY A 39 14.16 -3.23 4.15
N TYR A 40 12.95 -3.26 3.61
CA TYR A 40 12.15 -2.06 3.33
C TYR A 40 11.43 -1.60 4.60
N LEU A 41 11.40 -0.29 4.79
CA LEU A 41 10.60 0.42 5.77
C LEU A 41 9.56 1.25 5.02
N ILE A 42 8.30 1.11 5.40
CA ILE A 42 7.16 1.79 4.78
C ILE A 42 6.56 2.71 5.83
N ARG A 43 6.27 3.96 5.49
CA ARG A 43 5.60 4.86 6.43
C ARG A 43 4.12 4.57 6.47
N LEU A 44 3.53 4.58 7.67
CA LEU A 44 2.09 4.34 7.85
C LEU A 44 1.24 5.35 7.05
N GLU A 45 1.67 6.61 7.00
CA GLU A 45 1.02 7.64 6.20
C GLU A 45 0.96 7.29 4.70
N ASP A 46 2.03 6.72 4.14
CA ASP A 46 2.10 6.32 2.73
C ASP A 46 1.14 5.14 2.44
N ILE A 47 1.00 4.21 3.41
CA ILE A 47 0.03 3.11 3.32
C ILE A 47 -1.40 3.65 3.31
N SER A 48 -1.71 4.55 4.24
CA SER A 48 -3.05 5.12 4.37
C SER A 48 -3.46 5.93 3.14
N ALA A 49 -2.51 6.66 2.53
CA ALA A 49 -2.74 7.44 1.32
C ALA A 49 -3.00 6.57 0.07
N ALA A 50 -2.52 5.33 0.05
CA ALA A 50 -2.74 4.39 -1.05
C ALA A 50 -4.13 3.72 -1.01
N LEU A 51 -4.89 3.88 0.07
CA LEU A 51 -6.24 3.32 0.20
C LEU A 51 -7.24 4.16 -0.60
N VAL A 52 -7.94 3.51 -1.53
CA VAL A 52 -8.98 4.13 -2.35
C VAL A 52 -10.34 3.57 -1.91
N PRO A 53 -11.36 4.41 -1.70
CA PRO A 53 -12.70 3.93 -1.35
C PRO A 53 -13.25 3.03 -2.46
N VAL A 54 -13.85 1.91 -2.06
CA VAL A 54 -14.57 1.04 -3.01
C VAL A 54 -15.87 1.74 -3.42
N PRO A 55 -16.13 1.95 -4.73
CA PRO A 55 -17.40 2.50 -5.18
C PRO A 55 -18.56 1.61 -4.72
N THR A 56 -19.45 2.16 -3.91
CA THR A 56 -20.65 1.43 -3.46
C THR A 56 -21.72 1.53 -4.54
N ALA A 57 -22.55 0.48 -4.68
CA ALA A 57 -23.52 0.29 -5.78
C ALA A 57 -24.46 1.47 -6.07
N ALA A 58 -24.64 2.41 -5.13
CA ALA A 58 -25.43 3.63 -5.33
C ALA A 58 -24.85 4.59 -6.39
N MET A 59 -23.56 4.51 -6.71
CA MET A 59 -22.90 5.40 -7.67
C MET A 59 -23.15 5.04 -9.15
N PHE A 60 -23.67 3.83 -9.44
CA PHE A 60 -23.90 3.37 -10.82
C PHE A 60 -25.26 3.80 -11.41
N ARG A 61 -26.06 4.58 -10.69
CA ARG A 61 -27.37 5.04 -11.17
C ARG A 61 -27.31 6.49 -11.63
N GLN A 62 -26.88 6.71 -12.87
CA GLN A 62 -27.32 7.85 -13.71
C GLN A 62 -26.92 7.62 -15.17
N VAL A 63 -27.81 7.02 -15.95
CA VAL A 63 -27.92 7.24 -17.40
C VAL A 63 -29.43 7.33 -17.70
N PRO A 64 -29.97 8.53 -17.99
CA PRO A 64 -31.33 8.64 -18.51
C PRO A 64 -31.38 8.15 -19.96
N ALA A 65 -32.53 7.59 -20.33
CA ALA A 65 -32.86 7.02 -21.63
C ALA A 65 -32.95 8.06 -22.75
#